data_AF-C5BZV4-F1
#
_entry.id   AF-C5BZV4-F1
#
_cell.length_a   1.000
_cell.length_b   1.000
_cell.length_c   1.000
_cell.angle_alpha   90.00
_cell.angle_beta   90.00
_cell.angle_gamma   90.00
#
_symmetry.space_group_name_H-M   'P 1'
#
loop_
_entity.id
_entity.type
_entity.pdbx_description
1 polymer ?
#
loop_
_entity_poly.entity_id
_entity_poly.type
_entity_poly.pdbx_seq_one_letter_code
_entity_poly.pdbx_strand_id
1 'polypeptide(L)'
;MPEPTRRRRLLAAGAVLGVLALVAAGVWWNAHQREVQRQAELLATWQGELDAWEDGTIALLPDPPLRLSAQVDGFATEPVEQLDEINATCARANQHAEAVASAPPPPGPPAELSETAANRDDVEARAAADDDAVAAYQSAVAEPSSVLARFCGVYPAIAQVHADQRAALDSFGALLSACDVATTGCLPDDPSSWPEVADAVEAAYLEPTRRLAEIYAGGCPVAELEPACAARADDADASVPLYEEYVAALRDGDPAAAGAARDAIAQQREAGATAIAAAVSEAVSAAGGEPSDDAAADAAALVRSVLTSAENALLDADDALVATLA
;
A
#
# COMPACT_ATOMS: atom_id res chain seq x y z
N MET A 1 -56.90 88.24 2.39
CA MET A 1 -57.06 87.19 1.36
C MET A 1 -55.72 86.49 1.19
N PRO A 2 -55.50 85.29 1.74
CA PRO A 2 -54.24 84.58 1.58
C PRO A 2 -54.15 83.98 0.17
N GLU A 3 -52.99 84.15 -0.47
CA GLU A 3 -52.75 83.85 -1.88
C GLU A 3 -52.93 82.35 -2.24
N PRO A 4 -53.62 82.03 -3.36
CA PRO A 4 -53.82 80.66 -3.85
C PRO A 4 -52.53 79.96 -4.33
N THR A 5 -51.40 80.66 -4.37
CA THR A 5 -50.09 80.16 -4.85
C THR A 5 -49.34 79.33 -3.81
N ARG A 6 -49.50 79.58 -2.50
CA ARG A 6 -48.84 78.80 -1.43
C ARG A 6 -49.37 77.36 -1.31
N ARG A 7 -50.69 77.17 -1.46
CA ARG A 7 -51.31 75.83 -1.41
C ARG A 7 -50.91 74.94 -2.60
N ARG A 8 -50.79 75.52 -3.80
CA ARG A 8 -50.30 74.79 -4.99
C ARG A 8 -48.83 74.43 -4.88
N ARG A 9 -47.99 75.29 -4.27
CA ARG A 9 -46.56 74.99 -4.02
C ARG A 9 -46.35 73.90 -2.98
N LEU A 10 -47.17 73.84 -1.93
CA LEU A 10 -47.10 72.77 -0.92
C LEU A 10 -47.57 71.41 -1.47
N LEU A 11 -48.62 71.40 -2.29
CA LEU A 11 -49.08 70.18 -2.98
C LEU A 11 -48.07 69.69 -4.03
N ALA A 12 -47.46 70.61 -4.79
CA ALA A 12 -46.41 70.26 -5.74
C ALA A 12 -45.13 69.75 -5.05
N ALA A 13 -44.73 70.35 -3.92
CA ALA A 13 -43.60 69.88 -3.14
C ALA A 13 -43.85 68.48 -2.53
N GLY A 14 -45.07 68.21 -2.05
CA GLY A 14 -45.47 66.88 -1.58
C GLY A 14 -45.46 65.82 -2.69
N ALA A 15 -45.92 66.17 -3.90
CA ALA A 15 -45.88 65.28 -5.06
C ALA A 15 -44.44 64.95 -5.49
N VAL A 16 -43.54 65.95 -5.50
CA VAL A 16 -42.12 65.74 -5.84
C VAL A 16 -41.43 64.85 -4.79
N LEU A 17 -41.68 65.06 -3.50
CA LEU A 17 -41.15 64.19 -2.44
C LEU A 17 -41.69 62.76 -2.55
N GLY A 18 -42.97 62.59 -2.88
CA GLY A 18 -43.56 61.27 -3.11
C GLY A 18 -42.90 60.53 -4.29
N VAL A 19 -42.65 61.23 -5.40
CA VAL A 19 -41.96 60.65 -6.56
C VAL A 19 -40.51 60.30 -6.22
N LEU A 20 -39.78 61.17 -5.50
CA LEU A 20 -38.40 60.89 -5.08
C LEU A 20 -38.33 59.67 -4.14
N ALA A 21 -39.29 59.52 -3.22
CA ALA A 21 -39.37 58.34 -2.35
C ALA A 21 -39.64 57.05 -3.16
N LEU A 22 -40.52 57.10 -4.16
CA LEU A 22 -40.78 55.96 -5.05
C LEU A 22 -39.56 55.59 -5.90
N VAL A 23 -38.84 56.58 -6.44
CA VAL A 23 -37.59 56.35 -7.18
C VAL A 23 -36.53 55.75 -6.26
N ALA A 24 -36.37 56.26 -5.03
CA ALA A 24 -35.43 55.72 -4.05
C ALA A 24 -35.77 54.27 -3.66
N ALA A 25 -37.06 53.97 -3.41
CA ALA A 25 -37.52 52.61 -3.14
C ALA A 25 -37.30 51.67 -4.32
N GLY A 26 -37.53 52.13 -5.57
CA GLY A 26 -37.29 51.35 -6.78
C GLY A 26 -35.80 51.08 -7.04
N VAL A 27 -34.93 52.06 -6.78
CA VAL A 27 -33.47 51.90 -6.87
C VAL A 27 -32.97 50.95 -5.80
N TRP A 28 -33.43 51.10 -4.56
CA TRP A 28 -33.09 50.19 -3.46
C TRP A 28 -33.55 48.76 -3.75
N TRP A 29 -34.79 48.59 -4.23
CA TRP A 29 -35.31 47.28 -4.60
C TRP A 29 -34.48 46.62 -5.71
N ASN A 30 -34.14 47.37 -6.75
CA ASN A 30 -33.30 46.86 -7.84
C ASN A 30 -31.88 46.50 -7.36
N ALA A 31 -31.27 47.33 -6.52
CA ALA A 31 -29.98 47.03 -5.91
C ALA A 31 -30.05 45.78 -5.01
N HIS A 32 -31.12 45.63 -4.22
CA HIS A 32 -31.34 44.47 -3.37
C HIS A 32 -31.55 43.18 -4.20
N GLN A 33 -32.33 43.25 -5.28
CA GLN A 33 -32.53 42.10 -6.18
C GLN A 33 -31.23 41.66 -6.85
N ARG A 34 -30.38 42.60 -7.27
CA ARG A 34 -29.06 42.29 -7.83
C ARG A 34 -28.15 41.62 -6.80
N GLU A 35 -28.18 42.07 -5.57
CA GLU A 35 -27.40 41.45 -4.49
C GLU A 35 -27.91 40.03 -4.23
N VAL A 36 -29.22 39.83 -4.13
CA VAL A 36 -29.80 38.48 -3.97
C VAL A 36 -29.40 37.55 -5.12
N GLN A 37 -29.43 38.02 -6.38
CA GLN A 37 -28.99 37.25 -7.54
C GLN A 37 -27.50 36.90 -7.45
N ARG A 38 -26.66 37.88 -7.11
CA ARG A 38 -25.22 37.66 -6.94
C ARG A 38 -24.92 36.64 -5.84
N GLN A 39 -25.60 36.73 -4.70
CA GLN A 39 -25.45 35.78 -3.60
C GLN A 39 -25.88 34.36 -4.01
N ALA A 40 -26.97 34.24 -4.78
CA ALA A 40 -27.41 32.97 -5.34
C ALA A 40 -26.40 32.38 -6.36
N GLU A 41 -25.79 33.22 -7.20
CA GLU A 41 -24.74 32.80 -8.14
C GLU A 41 -23.48 32.32 -7.41
N LEU A 42 -23.05 33.04 -6.37
CA LEU A 42 -21.90 32.64 -5.53
C LEU A 42 -22.16 31.31 -4.81
N LEU A 43 -23.36 31.13 -4.26
CA LEU A 43 -23.76 29.87 -3.64
C LEU A 43 -23.78 28.72 -4.65
N ALA A 44 -24.36 28.92 -5.83
CA ALA A 44 -24.40 27.91 -6.89
C ALA A 44 -22.99 27.56 -7.40
N THR A 45 -22.09 28.55 -7.44
CA THR A 45 -20.68 28.32 -7.78
C THR A 45 -20.00 27.45 -6.73
N TRP A 46 -20.17 27.78 -5.44
CA TRP A 46 -19.61 26.98 -4.35
C TRP A 46 -20.15 25.55 -4.33
N GLN A 47 -21.45 25.37 -4.57
CA GLN A 47 -22.05 24.03 -4.73
C GLN A 47 -21.40 23.25 -5.88
N GLY A 48 -21.21 23.87 -7.03
CA GLY A 48 -20.53 23.23 -8.16
C GLY A 48 -19.06 22.91 -7.89
N GLU A 49 -18.37 23.72 -7.08
CA GLU A 49 -17.00 23.43 -6.62
C GLU A 49 -16.96 22.25 -5.64
N LEU A 50 -17.95 22.14 -4.75
CA LEU A 50 -18.11 20.99 -3.86
C LEU A 50 -18.39 19.71 -4.64
N ASP A 51 -19.35 19.73 -5.57
CA ASP A 51 -19.67 18.56 -6.40
C ASP A 51 -18.43 18.09 -7.19
N ALA A 52 -17.67 19.03 -7.77
CA ALA A 52 -16.44 18.71 -8.49
C ALA A 52 -15.32 18.17 -7.57
N TRP A 53 -15.27 18.64 -6.33
CA TRP A 53 -14.36 18.12 -5.33
C TRP A 53 -14.76 16.71 -4.88
N GLU A 54 -16.04 16.43 -4.66
CA GLU A 54 -16.56 15.11 -4.29
C GLU A 54 -16.24 14.08 -5.38
N ASP A 55 -16.49 14.41 -6.65
CA ASP A 55 -16.11 13.58 -7.80
C ASP A 55 -14.59 13.29 -7.81
N GLY A 56 -13.77 14.29 -7.50
CA GLY A 56 -12.32 14.15 -7.40
C GLY A 56 -11.89 13.26 -6.23
N THR A 57 -12.59 13.34 -5.10
CA THR A 57 -12.36 12.50 -3.92
C THR A 57 -12.77 11.05 -4.17
N ILE A 58 -13.90 10.80 -4.83
CA ILE A 58 -14.32 9.45 -5.25
C ILE A 58 -13.33 8.86 -6.27
N ALA A 59 -12.71 9.68 -7.11
CA ALA A 59 -11.68 9.24 -8.04
C ALA A 59 -10.37 8.79 -7.38
N LEU A 60 -10.19 9.00 -6.06
CA LEU A 60 -9.06 8.45 -5.29
C LEU A 60 -9.17 6.94 -5.07
N LEU A 61 -10.40 6.40 -5.18
CA LEU A 61 -10.66 4.98 -4.99
C LEU A 61 -9.93 4.16 -6.05
N PRO A 62 -9.28 3.04 -5.67
CA PRO A 62 -8.51 2.25 -6.60
C PRO A 62 -9.45 1.46 -7.55
N ASP A 63 -9.34 1.71 -8.85
CA ASP A 63 -10.00 0.92 -9.90
C ASP A 63 -8.97 0.23 -10.81
N PRO A 64 -8.89 -1.12 -10.84
CA PRO A 64 -9.67 -2.07 -10.03
C PRO A 64 -9.25 -2.08 -8.55
N PRO A 65 -10.06 -2.62 -7.62
CA PRO A 65 -9.67 -2.72 -6.21
C PRO A 65 -8.32 -3.42 -5.99
N LEU A 66 -7.59 -3.02 -4.94
CA LEU A 66 -6.31 -3.62 -4.58
C LEU A 66 -6.51 -5.05 -4.05
N ARG A 67 -5.85 -6.02 -4.68
CA ARG A 67 -5.98 -7.47 -4.42
C ARG A 67 -4.64 -8.21 -4.58
N LEU A 68 -3.71 -7.94 -3.68
CA LEU A 68 -2.45 -8.68 -3.55
C LEU A 68 -2.67 -10.11 -3.05
N SER A 69 -3.61 -10.34 -2.13
CA SER A 69 -3.90 -11.67 -1.56
C SER A 69 -4.28 -12.72 -2.61
N ALA A 70 -4.88 -12.29 -3.72
CA ALA A 70 -5.23 -13.14 -4.86
C ALA A 70 -4.04 -13.43 -5.79
N GLN A 71 -3.00 -12.61 -5.73
CA GLN A 71 -1.81 -12.69 -6.57
C GLN A 71 -0.65 -13.42 -5.89
N VAL A 72 -0.73 -13.75 -4.60
CA VAL A 72 0.37 -14.38 -3.87
C VAL A 72 -0.06 -15.66 -3.20
N ASP A 73 0.80 -16.68 -3.26
CA ASP A 73 0.56 -17.95 -2.56
C ASP A 73 1.01 -17.89 -1.08
N GLY A 74 1.85 -16.91 -0.75
CA GLY A 74 2.43 -16.68 0.58
C GLY A 74 3.78 -17.37 0.80
N PHE A 75 4.22 -18.24 -0.11
CA PHE A 75 5.53 -18.92 -0.06
C PHE A 75 6.65 -18.10 -0.70
N ALA A 76 6.32 -17.04 -1.45
CA ALA A 76 7.28 -16.24 -2.22
C ALA A 76 7.95 -17.11 -3.31
N THR A 77 7.19 -18.01 -3.94
CA THR A 77 7.71 -18.95 -4.95
C THR A 77 7.15 -18.69 -6.35
N GLU A 78 6.49 -17.56 -6.51
CA GLU A 78 5.84 -17.10 -7.73
C GLU A 78 6.81 -17.10 -8.93
N PRO A 79 6.32 -17.46 -10.13
CA PRO A 79 7.09 -17.31 -11.34
C PRO A 79 7.37 -15.82 -11.63
N VAL A 80 8.42 -15.55 -12.41
CA VAL A 80 8.88 -14.18 -12.73
C VAL A 80 7.78 -13.34 -13.35
N GLU A 81 6.93 -13.94 -14.21
CA GLU A 81 5.82 -13.24 -14.85
C GLU A 81 4.79 -12.71 -13.83
N GLN A 82 4.58 -13.43 -12.72
CA GLN A 82 3.66 -13.02 -11.66
C GLN A 82 4.29 -11.94 -10.75
N LEU A 83 5.63 -11.86 -10.67
CA LEU A 83 6.32 -10.81 -9.92
C LEU A 83 6.11 -9.41 -10.52
N ASP A 84 6.02 -9.30 -11.85
CA ASP A 84 5.70 -8.04 -12.51
C ASP A 84 4.28 -7.55 -12.12
N GLU A 85 3.31 -8.46 -12.04
CA GLU A 85 1.94 -8.15 -11.62
C GLU A 85 1.86 -7.75 -10.14
N ILE A 86 2.61 -8.45 -9.27
CA ILE A 86 2.71 -8.11 -7.84
C ILE A 86 3.36 -6.74 -7.68
N ASN A 87 4.48 -6.46 -8.36
CA ASN A 87 5.17 -5.18 -8.31
C ASN A 87 4.27 -4.04 -8.80
N ALA A 88 3.51 -4.25 -9.88
CA ALA A 88 2.56 -3.27 -10.38
C ALA A 88 1.44 -2.98 -9.36
N THR A 89 0.92 -4.01 -8.70
CA THR A 89 -0.11 -3.86 -7.66
C THR A 89 0.44 -3.16 -6.42
N CYS A 90 1.67 -3.48 -6.02
CA CYS A 90 2.38 -2.79 -4.94
C CYS A 90 2.63 -1.31 -5.24
N ALA A 91 3.03 -0.96 -6.46
CA ALA A 91 3.18 0.43 -6.88
C ALA A 91 1.86 1.19 -6.79
N ARG A 92 0.75 0.56 -7.24
CA ARG A 92 -0.60 1.13 -7.12
C ARG A 92 -1.04 1.31 -5.67
N ALA A 93 -0.76 0.35 -4.79
CA ALA A 93 -1.09 0.44 -3.37
C ALA A 93 -0.38 1.62 -2.70
N ASN A 94 0.92 1.79 -2.97
CA ASN A 94 1.70 2.93 -2.46
C ASN A 94 1.19 4.27 -3.00
N GLN A 95 0.89 4.33 -4.31
CA GLN A 95 0.33 5.54 -4.93
C GLN A 95 -1.05 5.89 -4.35
N HIS A 96 -1.91 4.90 -4.12
CA HIS A 96 -3.22 5.10 -3.52
C HIS A 96 -3.08 5.65 -2.09
N ALA A 97 -2.23 5.03 -1.26
CA ALA A 97 -1.98 5.50 0.11
C ALA A 97 -1.47 6.96 0.14
N GLU A 98 -0.56 7.34 -0.76
CA GLU A 98 -0.08 8.71 -0.89
C GLU A 98 -1.18 9.68 -1.35
N ALA A 99 -2.00 9.28 -2.33
CA ALA A 99 -3.10 10.08 -2.84
C ALA A 99 -4.17 10.33 -1.76
N VAL A 100 -4.53 9.31 -0.97
CA VAL A 100 -5.48 9.45 0.14
C VAL A 100 -4.92 10.36 1.23
N ALA A 101 -3.67 10.14 1.65
CA ALA A 101 -3.01 10.95 2.67
C ALA A 101 -2.83 12.42 2.27
N SER A 102 -2.82 12.72 0.96
CA SER A 102 -2.69 14.06 0.40
C SER A 102 -3.99 14.66 -0.12
N ALA A 103 -5.13 13.99 0.07
CA ALA A 103 -6.43 14.47 -0.38
C ALA A 103 -6.73 15.86 0.22
N PRO A 104 -7.09 16.86 -0.61
CA PRO A 104 -7.36 18.21 -0.14
C PRO A 104 -8.70 18.27 0.60
N PRO A 105 -8.86 19.19 1.58
CA PRO A 105 -10.16 19.44 2.19
C PRO A 105 -11.14 20.05 1.18
N PRO A 106 -12.46 20.01 1.44
CA PRO A 106 -13.45 20.61 0.58
C PRO A 106 -13.26 22.14 0.47
N PRO A 107 -13.62 22.75 -0.67
CA PRO A 107 -13.54 24.20 -0.85
C PRO A 107 -14.41 24.94 0.17
N GLY A 108 -13.85 25.98 0.79
CA GLY A 108 -14.58 26.86 1.69
C GLY A 108 -15.49 27.85 0.94
N PRO A 109 -16.42 28.52 1.65
CA PRO A 109 -17.32 29.48 1.02
C PRO A 109 -16.56 30.66 0.40
N PRO A 110 -17.00 31.20 -0.76
CA PRO A 110 -16.45 32.41 -1.34
C PRO A 110 -16.48 33.58 -0.36
N ALA A 111 -15.43 34.40 -0.33
CA ALA A 111 -15.30 35.48 0.65
C ALA A 111 -16.42 36.53 0.57
N GLU A 112 -17.05 36.69 -0.61
CA GLU A 112 -18.15 37.61 -0.86
C GLU A 112 -19.54 37.03 -0.51
N LEU A 113 -19.63 35.73 -0.18
CA LEU A 113 -20.88 35.07 0.18
C LEU A 113 -21.32 35.52 1.58
N SER A 114 -22.48 36.15 1.67
CA SER A 114 -23.05 36.64 2.93
C SER A 114 -23.41 35.48 3.86
N GLU A 115 -23.20 35.66 5.17
CA GLU A 115 -23.68 34.76 6.22
C GLU A 115 -25.21 34.63 6.24
N THR A 116 -25.93 35.56 5.61
CA THR A 116 -27.40 35.55 5.53
C THR A 116 -27.94 35.10 4.17
N ALA A 117 -27.06 34.61 3.28
CA ALA A 117 -27.49 34.07 1.99
C ALA A 117 -28.39 32.84 2.22
N ALA A 118 -29.50 32.76 1.48
CA ALA A 118 -30.43 31.65 1.62
C ALA A 118 -29.74 30.32 1.31
N ASN A 119 -29.98 29.29 2.13
CA ASN A 119 -29.40 27.93 2.02
C ASN A 119 -27.88 27.85 2.18
N ARG A 120 -27.19 28.91 2.64
CA ARG A 120 -25.76 28.84 2.95
C ARG A 120 -25.48 27.78 4.02
N ASP A 121 -26.24 27.81 5.12
CA ASP A 121 -26.05 26.89 6.25
C ASP A 121 -26.12 25.42 5.82
N ASP A 122 -26.98 25.10 4.84
CA ASP A 122 -27.12 23.72 4.32
C ASP A 122 -25.86 23.29 3.54
N VAL A 123 -25.29 24.18 2.72
CA VAL A 123 -24.06 23.90 1.95
C VAL A 123 -22.85 23.84 2.87
N GLU A 124 -22.79 24.71 3.88
CA GLU A 124 -21.75 24.70 4.91
C GLU A 124 -21.79 23.42 5.75
N ALA A 125 -23.00 22.95 6.10
CA ALA A 125 -23.18 21.67 6.79
C ALA A 125 -22.77 20.47 5.93
N ARG A 126 -23.06 20.48 4.61
CA ARG A 126 -22.58 19.47 3.67
C ARG A 126 -21.05 19.44 3.61
N ALA A 127 -20.43 20.58 3.34
CA ALA A 127 -18.97 20.68 3.26
C ALA A 127 -18.27 20.21 4.55
N ALA A 128 -18.84 20.51 5.73
CA ALA A 128 -18.33 20.00 7.00
C ALA A 128 -18.48 18.48 7.14
N ALA A 129 -19.60 17.91 6.71
CA ALA A 129 -19.80 16.46 6.70
C ALA A 129 -18.84 15.75 5.73
N ASP A 130 -18.57 16.36 4.59
CA ASP A 130 -17.62 15.83 3.60
C ASP A 130 -16.17 15.87 4.10
N ASP A 131 -15.78 16.96 4.78
CA ASP A 131 -14.47 17.08 5.43
C ASP A 131 -14.30 15.98 6.50
N ASP A 132 -15.31 15.79 7.35
CA ASP A 132 -15.35 14.71 8.35
C ASP A 132 -15.25 13.32 7.67
N ALA A 133 -15.92 13.12 6.53
CA ALA A 133 -15.89 11.87 5.78
C ALA A 133 -14.50 11.57 5.20
N VAL A 134 -13.83 12.56 4.62
CA VAL A 134 -12.46 12.40 4.09
C VAL A 134 -11.47 12.16 5.22
N ALA A 135 -11.58 12.89 6.33
CA ALA A 135 -10.74 12.66 7.50
C ALA A 135 -10.93 11.23 8.07
N ALA A 136 -12.18 10.74 8.14
CA ALA A 136 -12.48 9.38 8.55
C ALA A 136 -11.90 8.35 7.57
N TYR A 137 -12.01 8.59 6.27
CA TYR A 137 -11.44 7.73 5.23
C TYR A 137 -9.91 7.66 5.30
N GLN A 138 -9.24 8.80 5.41
CA GLN A 138 -7.79 8.88 5.61
C GLN A 138 -7.34 8.09 6.83
N SER A 139 -8.06 8.22 7.95
CA SER A 139 -7.78 7.45 9.17
C SER A 139 -8.00 5.94 8.98
N ALA A 140 -9.04 5.53 8.25
CA ALA A 140 -9.37 4.13 8.01
C ALA A 140 -8.38 3.45 7.06
N VAL A 141 -7.85 4.19 6.08
CA VAL A 141 -6.88 3.70 5.07
C VAL A 141 -5.45 3.60 5.62
N ALA A 142 -5.10 4.38 6.64
CA ALA A 142 -3.72 4.51 7.13
C ALA A 142 -3.10 3.18 7.58
N GLU A 143 -3.79 2.43 8.44
CA GLU A 143 -3.31 1.14 8.95
C GLU A 143 -3.20 0.06 7.85
N PRO A 144 -4.24 -0.26 7.07
CA PRO A 144 -4.12 -1.28 6.02
C PRO A 144 -3.10 -0.88 4.95
N SER A 145 -2.97 0.40 4.60
CA SER A 145 -1.92 0.86 3.69
C SER A 145 -0.51 0.63 4.23
N SER A 146 -0.30 0.81 5.53
CA SER A 146 0.98 0.51 6.18
C SER A 146 1.32 -0.99 6.12
N VAL A 147 0.31 -1.86 6.31
CA VAL A 147 0.45 -3.31 6.14
C VAL A 147 0.86 -3.65 4.71
N LEU A 148 0.16 -3.11 3.70
CA LEU A 148 0.50 -3.35 2.30
C LEU A 148 1.89 -2.80 1.94
N ALA A 149 2.24 -1.60 2.42
CA ALA A 149 3.55 -1.00 2.18
C ALA A 149 4.70 -1.86 2.73
N ARG A 150 4.55 -2.39 3.96
CA ARG A 150 5.51 -3.34 4.55
C ARG A 150 5.67 -4.58 3.69
N PHE A 151 4.55 -5.19 3.32
CA PHE A 151 4.55 -6.38 2.47
C PHE A 151 5.28 -6.09 1.14
N CYS A 152 4.92 -5.01 0.47
CA CYS A 152 5.48 -4.60 -0.81
C CYS A 152 6.95 -4.20 -0.74
N GLY A 153 7.45 -3.79 0.43
CA GLY A 153 8.87 -3.49 0.64
C GLY A 153 9.77 -4.72 0.73
N VAL A 154 9.21 -5.91 1.02
CA VAL A 154 10.00 -7.11 1.34
C VAL A 154 9.66 -8.29 0.44
N TYR A 155 8.38 -8.58 0.24
CA TYR A 155 7.93 -9.81 -0.42
C TYR A 155 8.43 -9.97 -1.86
N PRO A 156 8.33 -8.95 -2.75
CA PRO A 156 8.80 -9.11 -4.13
C PRO A 156 10.31 -9.39 -4.21
N ALA A 157 11.10 -8.86 -3.27
CA ALA A 157 12.53 -9.11 -3.20
C ALA A 157 12.84 -10.57 -2.81
N ILE A 158 12.11 -11.13 -1.82
CA ILE A 158 12.24 -12.55 -1.45
C ILE A 158 11.88 -13.43 -2.63
N ALA A 159 10.75 -13.15 -3.28
CA ALA A 159 10.27 -13.97 -4.38
C ALA A 159 11.18 -13.91 -5.61
N GLN A 160 11.80 -12.76 -5.90
CA GLN A 160 12.85 -12.64 -6.90
C GLN A 160 14.05 -13.52 -6.58
N VAL A 161 14.52 -13.54 -5.32
CA VAL A 161 15.63 -14.41 -4.91
C VAL A 161 15.30 -15.89 -5.11
N HIS A 162 14.08 -16.32 -4.77
CA HIS A 162 13.67 -17.71 -5.02
C HIS A 162 13.54 -18.03 -6.52
N ALA A 163 13.10 -17.08 -7.35
CA ALA A 163 13.05 -17.27 -8.80
C ALA A 163 14.46 -17.43 -9.40
N ASP A 164 15.40 -16.55 -9.02
CA ASP A 164 16.80 -16.61 -9.44
C ASP A 164 17.46 -17.90 -8.96
N GLN A 165 17.21 -18.28 -7.70
CA GLN A 165 17.68 -19.53 -7.13
C GLN A 165 17.17 -20.75 -7.91
N ARG A 166 15.88 -20.78 -8.28
CA ARG A 166 15.31 -21.89 -9.06
C ARG A 166 15.99 -22.03 -10.42
N ALA A 167 16.22 -20.93 -11.12
CA ALA A 167 16.93 -20.94 -12.40
C ALA A 167 18.39 -21.44 -12.26
N ALA A 168 19.06 -21.05 -11.17
CA ALA A 168 20.40 -21.53 -10.85
C ALA A 168 20.40 -23.04 -10.49
N LEU A 169 19.40 -23.52 -9.75
CA LEU A 169 19.23 -24.93 -9.41
C LEU A 169 18.99 -25.80 -10.65
N ASP A 170 18.23 -25.33 -11.64
CA ASP A 170 18.05 -26.04 -12.90
C ASP A 170 19.38 -26.20 -13.66
N SER A 171 20.20 -25.14 -13.67
CA SER A 171 21.53 -25.14 -14.26
C SER A 171 22.48 -26.09 -13.50
N PHE A 172 22.44 -26.06 -12.18
CA PHE A 172 23.21 -26.96 -11.31
C PHE A 172 22.81 -28.43 -11.50
N GLY A 173 21.51 -28.72 -11.56
CA GLY A 173 20.98 -30.07 -11.80
C GLY A 173 21.46 -30.66 -13.12
N ALA A 174 21.59 -29.84 -14.17
CA ALA A 174 22.14 -30.27 -15.45
C ALA A 174 23.61 -30.74 -15.32
N LEU A 175 24.44 -30.03 -14.54
CA LEU A 175 25.82 -30.41 -14.26
C LEU A 175 25.90 -31.73 -13.48
N LEU A 176 25.04 -31.90 -12.46
CA LEU A 176 25.04 -33.10 -11.63
C LEU A 176 24.51 -34.33 -12.35
N SER A 177 23.64 -34.17 -13.35
CA SER A 177 23.10 -35.29 -14.13
C SER A 177 24.18 -36.07 -14.92
N ALA A 178 25.39 -35.51 -15.02
CA ALA A 178 26.57 -36.18 -15.55
C ALA A 178 27.31 -37.07 -14.53
N CYS A 179 26.91 -37.06 -13.26
CA CYS A 179 27.59 -37.75 -12.15
C CYS A 179 26.90 -39.08 -11.77
N ASP A 180 27.67 -40.07 -11.31
CA ASP A 180 27.13 -41.27 -10.68
C ASP A 180 26.90 -41.04 -9.17
N VAL A 181 25.65 -41.19 -8.73
CA VAL A 181 25.23 -41.00 -7.34
C VAL A 181 25.80 -42.10 -6.42
N ALA A 182 26.16 -43.26 -6.97
CA ALA A 182 26.48 -44.46 -6.20
C ALA A 182 27.83 -44.44 -5.46
N THR A 183 28.79 -43.60 -5.88
CA THR A 183 30.18 -43.65 -5.38
C THR A 183 30.63 -42.40 -4.62
N THR A 184 30.11 -41.22 -4.94
CA THR A 184 30.74 -39.93 -4.54
C THR A 184 29.75 -38.88 -4.03
N GLY A 185 28.45 -39.21 -3.94
CA GLY A 185 27.44 -38.31 -3.36
C GLY A 185 27.23 -37.03 -4.19
N CYS A 186 27.16 -37.18 -5.52
CA CYS A 186 26.86 -36.16 -6.54
C CYS A 186 27.98 -35.23 -6.99
N LEU A 187 29.24 -35.41 -6.61
CA LEU A 187 30.34 -34.69 -7.28
C LEU A 187 30.89 -35.50 -8.46
N PRO A 188 31.30 -34.86 -9.57
CA PRO A 188 32.02 -35.55 -10.63
C PRO A 188 33.29 -36.21 -10.08
N ASP A 189 33.60 -37.42 -10.53
CA ASP A 189 34.81 -38.15 -10.10
C ASP A 189 36.12 -37.45 -10.50
N ASP A 190 36.08 -36.57 -11.52
CA ASP A 190 37.19 -35.75 -11.96
C ASP A 190 37.14 -34.34 -11.32
N PRO A 191 38.05 -34.02 -10.36
CA PRO A 191 38.12 -32.71 -9.73
C PRO A 191 38.38 -31.55 -10.68
N SER A 192 38.84 -31.80 -11.92
CA SER A 192 39.06 -30.75 -12.91
C SER A 192 37.79 -30.00 -13.31
N SER A 193 36.62 -30.62 -13.10
CA SER A 193 35.29 -30.05 -13.35
C SER A 193 34.69 -29.34 -12.13
N TRP A 194 35.29 -29.48 -10.93
CA TRP A 194 34.74 -28.93 -9.70
C TRP A 194 34.67 -27.40 -9.64
N PRO A 195 35.53 -26.62 -10.31
CA PRO A 195 35.33 -25.17 -10.39
C PRO A 195 33.98 -24.77 -11.00
N GLU A 196 33.51 -25.49 -12.03
CA GLU A 196 32.19 -25.23 -12.64
C GLU A 196 31.04 -25.59 -11.68
N VAL A 197 31.20 -26.68 -10.93
CA VAL A 197 30.28 -27.06 -9.84
C VAL A 197 30.27 -25.99 -8.74
N ALA A 198 31.43 -25.44 -8.39
CA ALA A 198 31.58 -24.40 -7.37
C ALA A 198 30.83 -23.13 -7.77
N ASP A 199 30.98 -22.69 -9.03
CA ASP A 199 30.27 -21.52 -9.55
C ASP A 199 28.75 -21.74 -9.57
N ALA A 200 28.30 -22.96 -9.89
CA ALA A 200 26.88 -23.31 -9.84
C ALA A 200 26.33 -23.37 -8.40
N VAL A 201 27.10 -23.88 -7.43
CA VAL A 201 26.75 -23.85 -6.00
C VAL A 201 26.68 -22.41 -5.48
N GLU A 202 27.62 -21.56 -5.90
CA GLU A 202 27.64 -20.15 -5.55
C GLU A 202 26.34 -19.46 -5.99
N ALA A 203 25.93 -19.66 -7.26
CA ALA A 203 24.71 -19.09 -7.81
C ALA A 203 23.42 -19.71 -7.20
N ALA A 204 23.40 -21.02 -6.94
CA ALA A 204 22.20 -21.72 -6.50
C ALA A 204 21.95 -21.67 -4.98
N TYR A 205 22.99 -21.46 -4.17
CA TYR A 205 22.87 -21.51 -2.73
C TYR A 205 23.50 -20.31 -2.03
N LEU A 206 24.78 -20.04 -2.26
CA LEU A 206 25.51 -19.03 -1.49
C LEU A 206 24.93 -17.62 -1.71
N GLU A 207 24.77 -17.19 -2.97
CA GLU A 207 24.28 -15.86 -3.29
C GLU A 207 22.81 -15.66 -2.85
N PRO A 208 21.88 -16.59 -3.11
CA PRO A 208 20.53 -16.53 -2.53
C PRO A 208 20.54 -16.44 -1.01
N THR A 209 21.36 -17.24 -0.32
CA THR A 209 21.46 -17.21 1.15
C THR A 209 21.95 -15.85 1.66
N ARG A 210 22.99 -15.26 1.06
CA ARG A 210 23.44 -13.90 1.41
C ARG A 210 22.33 -12.88 1.22
N ARG A 211 21.64 -12.94 0.07
CA ARG A 211 20.60 -11.97 -0.24
C ARG A 211 19.38 -12.09 0.68
N LEU A 212 18.99 -13.32 1.03
CA LEU A 212 17.92 -13.55 2.01
C LEU A 212 18.32 -13.07 3.40
N ALA A 213 19.58 -13.26 3.82
CA ALA A 213 20.08 -12.72 5.09
C ALA A 213 19.90 -11.19 5.15
N GLU A 214 20.33 -10.48 4.10
CA GLU A 214 20.16 -9.02 3.99
C GLU A 214 18.70 -8.59 4.03
N ILE A 215 17.83 -9.28 3.28
CA ILE A 215 16.40 -8.93 3.19
C ILE A 215 15.73 -9.14 4.55
N TYR A 216 15.91 -10.31 5.18
CA TYR A 216 15.27 -10.63 6.45
C TYR A 216 15.86 -9.85 7.64
N ALA A 217 17.13 -9.44 7.58
CA ALA A 217 17.69 -8.49 8.55
C ALA A 217 17.08 -7.08 8.41
N GLY A 218 16.63 -6.72 7.20
CA GLY A 218 15.96 -5.45 6.92
C GLY A 218 14.49 -5.41 7.35
N GLY A 219 13.80 -6.54 7.37
CA GLY A 219 12.41 -6.62 7.83
C GLY A 219 11.68 -7.90 7.43
N CYS A 220 10.39 -7.93 7.76
CA CYS A 220 9.49 -9.05 7.48
C CYS A 220 8.27 -8.57 6.68
N PRO A 221 7.74 -9.34 5.72
CA PRO A 221 6.57 -8.93 4.94
C PRO A 221 5.32 -8.65 5.79
N VAL A 222 5.17 -9.36 6.91
CA VAL A 222 4.10 -9.16 7.89
C VAL A 222 4.69 -9.10 9.30
N ALA A 223 4.09 -8.30 10.18
CA ALA A 223 4.63 -8.03 11.53
C ALA A 223 4.63 -9.28 12.41
N GLU A 224 3.59 -10.10 12.26
CA GLU A 224 3.36 -11.30 13.04
C GLU A 224 4.47 -12.34 12.83
N LEU A 225 5.14 -12.32 11.67
CA LEU A 225 6.25 -13.22 11.35
C LEU A 225 7.64 -12.64 11.68
N GLU A 226 7.74 -11.47 12.34
CA GLU A 226 9.03 -10.87 12.70
C GLU A 226 10.00 -11.86 13.39
N PRO A 227 9.58 -12.69 14.36
CA PRO A 227 10.46 -13.69 14.96
C PRO A 227 10.94 -14.77 13.97
N ALA A 228 10.08 -15.19 13.05
CA ALA A 228 10.42 -16.19 12.04
C ALA A 228 11.38 -15.61 10.98
N CYS A 229 11.18 -14.35 10.58
CA CYS A 229 12.10 -13.63 9.71
C CYS A 229 13.48 -13.42 10.38
N ALA A 230 13.53 -13.08 11.67
CA ALA A 230 14.79 -13.00 12.40
C ALA A 230 15.51 -14.35 12.45
N ALA A 231 14.79 -15.45 12.74
CA ALA A 231 15.36 -16.80 12.72
C ALA A 231 15.87 -17.20 11.32
N ARG A 232 15.20 -16.76 10.25
CA ARG A 232 15.67 -16.94 8.86
C ARG A 232 16.95 -16.16 8.57
N ALA A 233 17.05 -14.92 9.05
CA ALA A 233 18.26 -14.12 8.90
C ALA A 233 19.45 -14.77 9.63
N ASP A 234 19.25 -15.20 10.89
CA ASP A 234 20.27 -15.87 11.69
C ASP A 234 20.74 -17.19 11.05
N ASP A 235 19.82 -18.00 10.51
CA ASP A 235 20.15 -19.23 9.79
C ASP A 235 20.95 -18.95 8.51
N ALA A 236 20.56 -17.91 7.77
CA ALA A 236 21.25 -17.52 6.56
C ALA A 236 22.67 -17.01 6.87
N ASP A 237 22.83 -16.13 7.86
CA ASP A 237 24.14 -15.63 8.32
C ASP A 237 25.06 -16.76 8.79
N ALA A 238 24.52 -17.78 9.46
CA ALA A 238 25.27 -18.97 9.86
C ALA A 238 25.62 -19.88 8.68
N SER A 239 24.78 -19.92 7.65
CA SER A 239 24.97 -20.78 6.46
C SER A 239 25.96 -20.21 5.44
N VAL A 240 26.04 -18.88 5.29
CA VAL A 240 26.96 -18.21 4.35
C VAL A 240 28.41 -18.71 4.46
N PRO A 241 29.07 -18.68 5.64
CA PRO A 241 30.47 -19.11 5.74
C PRO A 241 30.64 -20.61 5.42
N LEU A 242 29.64 -21.45 5.69
CA LEU A 242 29.69 -22.88 5.38
C LEU A 242 29.63 -23.13 3.85
N TYR A 243 28.81 -22.36 3.13
CA TYR A 243 28.78 -22.40 1.67
C TYR A 243 30.07 -21.83 1.06
N GLU A 244 30.67 -20.79 1.66
CA GLU A 244 31.97 -20.26 1.23
C GLU A 244 33.07 -21.31 1.38
N GLU A 245 33.12 -22.03 2.51
CA GLU A 245 34.04 -23.15 2.73
C GLU A 245 33.82 -24.27 1.71
N TYR A 246 32.56 -24.59 1.40
CA TYR A 246 32.24 -25.61 0.40
C TYR A 246 32.68 -25.21 -1.01
N VAL A 247 32.38 -23.99 -1.44
CA VAL A 247 32.81 -23.43 -2.74
C VAL A 247 34.34 -23.38 -2.84
N ALA A 248 35.02 -22.97 -1.77
CA ALA A 248 36.48 -22.96 -1.73
C ALA A 248 37.08 -24.38 -1.87
N ALA A 249 36.55 -25.34 -1.12
CA ALA A 249 36.99 -26.74 -1.19
C ALA A 249 36.78 -27.35 -2.59
N LEU A 250 35.68 -27.01 -3.26
CA LEU A 250 35.43 -27.43 -4.64
C LEU A 250 36.46 -26.83 -5.61
N ARG A 251 36.76 -25.54 -5.49
CA ARG A 251 37.77 -24.86 -6.32
C ARG A 251 39.18 -25.40 -6.11
N ASP A 252 39.50 -25.78 -4.88
CA ASP A 252 40.80 -26.39 -4.53
C ASP A 252 40.89 -27.87 -4.90
N GLY A 253 39.77 -28.51 -5.26
CA GLY A 253 39.72 -29.93 -5.61
C GLY A 253 39.96 -30.84 -4.40
N ASP A 254 39.58 -30.42 -3.18
CA ASP A 254 39.76 -31.18 -1.93
C ASP A 254 38.48 -31.94 -1.54
N PRO A 255 38.39 -33.27 -1.76
CA PRO A 255 37.19 -34.04 -1.46
C PRO A 255 36.88 -34.13 0.03
N ALA A 256 37.91 -34.12 0.88
CA ALA A 256 37.72 -34.25 2.32
C ALA A 256 37.14 -32.94 2.90
N ALA A 257 37.68 -31.80 2.48
CA ALA A 257 37.14 -30.49 2.86
C ALA A 257 35.72 -30.28 2.31
N ALA A 258 35.47 -30.64 1.05
CA ALA A 258 34.15 -30.53 0.43
C ALA A 258 33.11 -31.41 1.15
N GLY A 259 33.48 -32.63 1.54
CA GLY A 259 32.63 -33.51 2.33
C GLY A 259 32.31 -32.96 3.72
N ALA A 260 33.31 -32.44 4.43
CA ALA A 260 33.14 -31.85 5.76
C ALA A 260 32.23 -30.61 5.72
N ALA A 261 32.42 -29.71 4.75
CA ALA A 261 31.59 -28.52 4.59
C ALA A 261 30.14 -28.90 4.26
N ARG A 262 29.90 -29.90 3.41
CA ARG A 262 28.55 -30.41 3.13
C ARG A 262 27.85 -30.96 4.38
N ASP A 263 28.56 -31.72 5.20
CA ASP A 263 28.01 -32.27 6.44
C ASP A 263 27.70 -31.17 7.46
N ALA A 264 28.49 -30.09 7.49
CA ALA A 264 28.23 -28.91 8.31
C ALA A 264 27.00 -28.13 7.81
N ILE A 265 26.87 -27.91 6.49
CA ILE A 265 25.68 -27.30 5.89
C ILE A 265 24.42 -28.11 6.23
N ALA A 266 24.48 -29.44 6.14
CA ALA A 266 23.35 -30.30 6.46
C ALA A 266 22.90 -30.15 7.93
N GLN A 267 23.85 -30.12 8.87
CA GLN A 267 23.57 -29.90 10.29
C GLN A 267 22.99 -28.50 10.55
N GLN A 268 23.56 -27.47 9.92
CA GLN A 268 23.05 -26.10 10.05
C GLN A 268 21.61 -25.99 9.54
N ARG A 269 21.31 -26.58 8.38
CA ARG A 269 19.94 -26.57 7.81
C ARG A 269 18.91 -27.26 8.71
N GLU A 270 19.28 -28.35 9.40
CA GLU A 270 18.39 -29.01 10.36
C GLU A 270 18.12 -28.14 11.59
N ALA A 271 19.18 -27.52 12.14
CA ALA A 271 19.07 -26.59 13.26
C ALA A 271 18.24 -25.34 12.90
N GLY A 272 18.52 -24.73 11.75
CA GLY A 272 17.79 -23.59 11.21
C GLY A 272 16.33 -23.91 10.97
N ALA A 273 16.02 -25.02 10.28
CA ALA A 273 14.64 -25.45 10.04
C ALA A 273 13.85 -25.64 11.35
N THR A 274 14.49 -26.19 12.38
CA THR A 274 13.88 -26.35 13.71
C THR A 274 13.59 -25.00 14.36
N ALA A 275 14.55 -24.07 14.34
CA ALA A 275 14.38 -22.73 14.91
C ALA A 275 13.29 -21.92 14.20
N ILE A 276 13.27 -21.97 12.86
CA ILE A 276 12.27 -21.30 12.02
C ILE A 276 10.88 -21.89 12.29
N ALA A 277 10.74 -23.23 12.33
CA ALA A 277 9.46 -23.87 12.59
C ALA A 277 8.90 -23.51 13.98
N ALA A 278 9.76 -23.46 15.00
CA ALA A 278 9.36 -23.00 16.33
C ALA A 278 8.88 -21.55 16.33
N ALA A 279 9.60 -20.65 15.64
CA ALA A 279 9.23 -19.25 15.52
C ALA A 279 7.91 -19.04 14.74
N VAL A 280 7.67 -19.80 13.68
CA VAL A 280 6.37 -19.77 12.97
C VAL A 280 5.25 -20.29 13.84
N SER A 281 5.46 -21.41 14.55
CA SER A 281 4.45 -21.97 15.46
C SER A 281 4.03 -20.98 16.55
N GLU A 282 5.00 -20.25 17.10
CA GLU A 282 4.74 -19.17 18.06
C GLU A 282 3.93 -18.03 17.42
N ALA A 283 4.32 -17.56 16.23
CA ALA A 283 3.62 -16.50 15.50
C ALA A 283 2.16 -16.86 15.18
N VAL A 284 1.92 -18.09 14.69
CA VAL A 284 0.57 -18.60 14.37
C VAL A 284 -0.28 -18.67 15.63
N SER A 285 0.28 -19.19 16.73
CA SER A 285 -0.41 -19.26 18.01
C SER A 285 -0.76 -17.87 18.56
N ALA A 286 0.15 -16.90 18.44
CA ALA A 286 -0.06 -15.52 18.85
C ALA A 286 -1.15 -14.82 18.02
N ALA A 287 -1.26 -15.17 16.73
CA ALA A 287 -2.34 -14.74 15.84
C ALA A 287 -3.68 -15.48 16.08
N GLY A 288 -3.74 -16.41 17.05
CA GLY A 288 -4.93 -17.18 17.39
C GLY A 288 -5.20 -18.39 16.49
N GLY A 289 -4.23 -18.78 15.65
CA GLY A 289 -4.28 -20.00 14.85
C GLY A 289 -3.81 -21.24 15.63
N GLU A 290 -4.09 -22.42 15.07
CA GLU A 290 -3.54 -23.70 15.53
C GLU A 290 -2.38 -24.10 14.60
N PRO A 291 -1.13 -24.14 15.09
CA PRO A 291 0.02 -24.52 14.27
C PRO A 291 -0.09 -25.94 13.72
N SER A 292 0.32 -26.14 12.48
CA SER A 292 0.44 -27.45 11.86
C SER A 292 1.87 -27.97 11.90
N ASP A 293 2.07 -29.21 11.42
CA ASP A 293 3.41 -29.78 11.24
C ASP A 293 4.15 -29.15 10.04
N ASP A 294 3.48 -28.32 9.22
CA ASP A 294 4.04 -27.64 8.05
C ASP A 294 4.15 -26.13 8.31
N ALA A 295 5.26 -25.73 8.94
CA ALA A 295 5.56 -24.33 9.23
C ALA A 295 5.58 -23.43 7.98
N ALA A 296 5.91 -23.97 6.79
CA ALA A 296 5.89 -23.15 5.58
C ALA A 296 4.45 -22.83 5.16
N ALA A 297 3.56 -23.83 5.21
CA ALA A 297 2.13 -23.64 4.92
C ALA A 297 1.47 -22.69 5.93
N ASP A 298 1.82 -22.81 7.20
CA ASP A 298 1.34 -21.92 8.26
C ASP A 298 1.75 -20.46 8.03
N ALA A 299 3.03 -20.21 7.72
CA ALA A 299 3.52 -18.86 7.42
C ALA A 299 2.84 -18.29 6.17
N ALA A 300 2.70 -19.07 5.10
CA ALA A 300 2.02 -18.67 3.88
C ALA A 300 0.53 -18.34 4.11
N ALA A 301 -0.16 -19.13 4.93
CA ALA A 301 -1.53 -18.86 5.33
C ALA A 301 -1.66 -17.56 6.14
N LEU A 302 -0.74 -17.31 7.07
CA LEU A 302 -0.71 -16.10 7.87
C LEU A 302 -0.50 -14.85 7.00
N VAL A 303 0.46 -14.88 6.06
CA VAL A 303 0.68 -13.79 5.09
C VAL A 303 -0.60 -13.49 4.31
N ARG A 304 -1.25 -14.51 3.73
CA ARG A 304 -2.49 -14.31 2.97
C ARG A 304 -3.64 -13.78 3.84
N SER A 305 -3.74 -14.26 5.09
CA SER A 305 -4.74 -13.80 6.05
C SER A 305 -4.58 -12.30 6.35
N VAL A 306 -3.35 -11.85 6.64
CA VAL A 306 -3.03 -10.45 6.91
C VAL A 306 -3.34 -9.57 5.71
N LEU A 307 -2.94 -9.98 4.50
CA LEU A 307 -3.26 -9.25 3.26
C LEU A 307 -4.77 -9.15 3.03
N THR A 308 -5.49 -10.27 3.18
CA THR A 308 -6.95 -10.28 3.00
C THR A 308 -7.65 -9.35 4.00
N SER A 309 -7.18 -9.33 5.25
CA SER A 309 -7.71 -8.45 6.29
C SER A 309 -7.49 -6.97 5.94
N ALA A 310 -6.28 -6.60 5.50
CA ALA A 310 -5.96 -5.24 5.08
C ALA A 310 -6.78 -4.81 3.85
N GLU A 311 -6.92 -5.69 2.86
CA GLU A 311 -7.71 -5.42 1.65
C GLU A 311 -9.20 -5.25 1.93
N ASN A 312 -9.77 -6.06 2.84
CA ASN A 312 -11.16 -5.90 3.25
C ASN A 312 -11.37 -4.59 4.03
N ALA A 313 -10.43 -4.21 4.89
CA ALA A 313 -10.49 -2.93 5.59
C ALA A 313 -10.45 -1.73 4.63
N LEU A 314 -9.67 -1.81 3.54
CA LEU A 314 -9.68 -0.80 2.48
C LEU A 314 -11.04 -0.73 1.77
N LEU A 315 -11.62 -1.87 1.40
CA LEU A 315 -12.96 -1.89 0.79
C LEU A 315 -14.04 -1.30 1.71
N ASP A 316 -14.01 -1.67 2.98
CA ASP A 316 -14.98 -1.16 3.96
C ASP A 316 -14.86 0.36 4.09
N ALA A 317 -13.63 0.89 4.02
CA ALA A 317 -13.36 2.33 3.99
C ALA A 317 -13.86 2.99 2.70
N ASP A 318 -13.61 2.36 1.54
CA ASP A 318 -14.06 2.83 0.22
C ASP A 318 -15.60 2.90 0.16
N ASP A 319 -16.28 1.84 0.61
CA ASP A 319 -17.75 1.76 0.67
C ASP A 319 -18.33 2.84 1.60
N ALA A 320 -17.69 3.09 2.74
CA ALA A 320 -18.11 4.13 3.68
C ALA A 320 -17.96 5.55 3.10
N LEU A 321 -16.88 5.80 2.36
CA LEU A 321 -16.68 7.08 1.67
C LEU A 321 -17.75 7.29 0.60
N VAL A 322 -17.99 6.29 -0.25
CA VAL A 322 -19.02 6.36 -1.31
C VAL A 322 -20.41 6.55 -0.72
N ALA A 323 -20.76 5.84 0.36
CA ALA A 323 -22.05 6.00 1.00
C ALA A 323 -22.29 7.39 1.61
N THR A 324 -21.22 8.14 1.87
CA THR A 324 -21.31 9.49 2.44
C THR A 324 -21.34 10.58 1.36
N LEU A 325 -20.58 10.40 0.28
CA LEU A 325 -20.46 11.39 -0.80
C LEU A 325 -21.44 11.20 -1.98
N ALA A 326 -22.13 10.05 -2.08
CA ALA A 326 -23.08 9.74 -3.17
C ALA A 326 -24.56 9.93 -2.78
#